data_AF-A0A946ZHC5-F1
#
_entry.id   AF-A0A946ZHC5-F1
#
_cell.length_a   1.000
_cell.length_b   1.000
_cell.length_c   1.000
_cell.angle_alpha   90.00
_cell.angle_beta   90.00
_cell.angle_gamma   90.00
#
_symmetry.space_group_name_H-M   'P 1'
#
loop_
_entity.id
_entity.type
_entity.pdbx_description
1 polymer ?
#
loop_
_entity_poly.entity_id
_entity_poly.type
_entity_poly.pdbx_seq_one_letter_code
_entity_poly.pdbx_strand_id
1 'polypeptide(L)'
;MKTNKENIDELIREALSEEEAKFYDELDEQNLFQMVGGLFRGKLKWIMVLMNIVMVVVFIVFIYCAVEFFKAEDTEMLIKWAVGGILCLMSVTLLKLFAWMQMNKNVLLREIKRLELQLSSLAHKL
;
A
#
# COMPACT_ATOMS: atom_id res chain seq x y z
N MET A 1 -2.29 15.14 26.36
CA MET A 1 -3.30 14.08 26.11
C MET A 1 -2.68 12.69 25.83
N LYS A 2 -1.38 12.45 26.08
CA LYS A 2 -0.70 11.16 25.83
C LYS A 2 -0.86 10.13 26.96
N THR A 3 -1.05 10.59 28.20
CA THR A 3 -0.99 9.78 29.43
C THR A 3 -2.06 8.69 29.53
N ASN A 4 -3.23 8.87 28.91
CA ASN A 4 -4.33 7.89 29.02
C ASN A 4 -4.20 6.74 28.01
N LYS A 5 -3.52 6.96 26.88
CA LYS A 5 -3.29 5.92 25.85
C LYS A 5 -2.19 4.97 26.31
N GLU A 6 -1.11 5.52 26.87
CA GLU A 6 0.02 4.76 27.42
C GLU A 6 -0.40 3.82 28.57
N ASN A 7 -1.27 4.29 29.49
CA ASN A 7 -1.79 3.46 30.58
C ASN A 7 -2.64 2.27 30.08
N ILE A 8 -3.42 2.46 29.01
CA ILE A 8 -4.26 1.39 28.46
C ILE A 8 -3.40 0.37 27.71
N ASP A 9 -2.38 0.83 26.96
CA ASP A 9 -1.44 -0.09 26.29
C ASP A 9 -0.63 -0.91 27.31
N GLU A 10 -0.23 -0.34 28.46
CA GLU A 10 0.45 -1.08 29.55
C GLU A 10 -0.46 -2.13 30.20
N LEU A 11 -1.70 -1.77 30.54
CA LEU A 11 -2.68 -2.69 31.14
C LEU A 11 -3.05 -3.85 30.21
N ILE A 12 -3.05 -3.60 28.91
CA ILE A 12 -3.26 -4.65 27.90
C ILE A 12 -2.02 -5.55 27.83
N ARG A 13 -0.81 -4.99 27.87
CA ARG A 13 0.44 -5.77 27.82
C ARG A 13 0.64 -6.67 29.04
N GLU A 14 0.20 -6.24 30.22
CA GLU A 14 0.19 -7.07 31.44
C GLU A 14 -0.87 -8.17 31.45
N ALA A 15 -1.98 -7.98 30.72
CA ALA A 15 -3.08 -8.94 30.68
C ALA A 15 -2.92 -10.03 29.60
N LEU A 16 -2.00 -9.84 28.64
CA LEU A 16 -1.82 -10.73 27.49
C LEU A 16 -0.75 -11.79 27.77
N SER A 17 -1.01 -13.02 27.31
CA SER A 17 0.00 -14.09 27.26
C SER A 17 1.14 -13.73 26.30
N GLU A 18 2.29 -14.42 26.41
CA GLU A 18 3.49 -14.14 25.61
C GLU A 18 3.25 -14.18 24.08
N GLU A 19 2.25 -14.95 23.62
CA GLU A 19 1.81 -15.00 22.22
C GLU A 19 0.92 -13.81 21.84
N GLU A 20 0.06 -13.36 22.74
CA GLU A 20 -0.86 -12.25 22.50
C GLU A 20 -0.15 -10.88 22.58
N ALA A 21 0.87 -10.75 23.42
CA ALA A 21 1.73 -9.57 23.48
C ALA A 21 2.51 -9.37 22.16
N LYS A 22 3.01 -10.47 21.56
CA LYS A 22 3.65 -10.44 20.23
C LYS A 22 2.66 -10.04 19.14
N PHE A 23 1.41 -10.47 19.22
CA PHE A 23 0.36 -10.08 18.28
C PHE A 23 0.01 -8.59 18.42
N TYR A 24 0.04 -8.05 19.64
CA TYR A 24 -0.16 -6.63 19.89
C TYR A 24 0.98 -5.76 19.36
N ASP A 25 2.23 -6.19 19.52
CA ASP A 25 3.39 -5.49 18.94
C ASP A 25 3.35 -5.48 17.41
N GLU A 26 2.81 -6.50 16.75
CA GLU A 26 2.57 -6.49 15.29
C GLU A 26 1.49 -5.47 14.85
N LEU A 27 0.61 -5.08 15.78
CA LEU A 27 -0.48 -4.13 15.54
C LEU A 27 -0.06 -2.66 15.77
N ASP A 28 1.16 -2.41 16.23
CA ASP A 28 1.66 -1.05 16.47
C ASP A 28 1.74 -0.19 15.18
N GLU A 29 1.79 1.13 15.33
CA GLU A 29 1.77 2.09 14.22
C GLU A 29 2.95 1.83 13.25
N GLN A 30 2.62 1.36 12.04
CA GLN A 30 3.63 1.14 11.00
C GLN A 30 4.01 2.48 10.38
N ASN A 31 5.32 2.75 10.32
CA ASN A 31 5.86 3.84 9.54
C ASN A 31 5.51 3.67 8.05
N LEU A 32 5.50 4.76 7.27
CA LEU A 32 5.20 4.72 5.83
C LEU A 32 6.04 3.69 5.06
N PHE A 33 7.32 3.53 5.41
CA PHE A 33 8.19 2.50 4.82
C PHE A 33 7.78 1.08 5.21
N GLN A 34 7.29 0.88 6.44
CA GLN A 34 6.75 -0.41 6.88
C GLN A 34 5.40 -0.70 6.22
N MET A 35 4.56 0.30 5.95
CA MET A 35 3.31 0.15 5.20
C MET A 35 3.59 -0.24 3.74
N VAL A 36 4.58 0.41 3.11
CA VAL A 36 5.04 0.04 1.76
C VAL A 36 5.64 -1.36 1.76
N GLY A 37 6.47 -1.71 2.74
CA GLY A 37 6.99 -3.08 2.90
C GLY A 37 5.87 -4.09 3.18
N GLY A 38 4.82 -3.68 3.88
CA GLY A 38 3.63 -4.46 4.19
C GLY A 38 2.81 -4.83 2.94
N LEU A 39 2.83 -4.01 1.89
CA LEU A 39 2.23 -4.37 0.60
C LEU A 39 2.88 -5.62 -0.03
N PHE A 40 4.17 -5.85 0.25
CA PHE A 40 4.90 -7.03 -0.22
C PHE A 40 4.79 -8.22 0.75
N ARG A 41 4.09 -8.06 1.88
CA ARG A 41 3.86 -9.14 2.86
C ARG A 41 2.41 -9.65 2.74
N GLY A 42 2.26 -10.95 2.49
CA GLY A 42 0.95 -11.63 2.41
C GLY A 42 0.68 -12.35 1.08
N LYS A 43 -0.54 -12.89 0.93
CA LYS A 43 -0.95 -13.68 -0.24
C LYS A 43 -0.98 -12.88 -1.54
N LEU A 44 -1.18 -11.56 -1.46
CA LEU A 44 -1.27 -10.66 -2.62
C LEU A 44 0.08 -10.07 -3.04
N LYS A 45 1.20 -10.49 -2.43
CA LYS A 45 2.55 -9.98 -2.75
C LYS A 45 2.90 -10.11 -4.24
N TRP A 46 2.43 -11.19 -4.89
CA TRP A 46 2.71 -11.44 -6.30
C TRP A 46 2.04 -10.41 -7.22
N ILE A 47 0.86 -9.91 -6.83
CA ILE A 47 0.16 -8.84 -7.56
C ILE A 47 0.97 -7.54 -7.47
N MET A 48 1.51 -7.20 -6.29
CA MET A 48 2.34 -5.99 -6.13
C MET A 48 3.66 -6.09 -6.91
N VAL A 49 4.27 -7.28 -6.99
CA VAL A 49 5.46 -7.51 -7.82
C VAL A 49 5.11 -7.38 -9.30
N LEU A 50 4.02 -8.00 -9.75
CA LEU A 50 3.54 -7.90 -11.14
C LEU A 50 3.27 -6.44 -11.51
N MET A 51 2.63 -5.66 -10.64
CA MET A 51 2.38 -4.23 -10.86
C MET A 51 3.67 -3.43 -11.03
N ASN A 52 4.72 -3.72 -10.24
CA ASN A 52 6.02 -3.08 -10.41
C ASN A 52 6.66 -3.44 -11.76
N ILE A 53 6.56 -4.70 -12.19
CA ILE A 53 7.03 -5.12 -13.51
C ILE A 53 6.29 -4.37 -14.61
N VAL A 54 4.96 -4.30 -14.54
CA VAL A 54 4.13 -3.55 -15.50
C VAL A 54 4.52 -2.07 -15.50
N MET A 55 4.78 -1.47 -14.34
CA MET A 55 5.22 -0.08 -14.25
C MET A 55 6.56 0.16 -14.96
N VAL A 56 7.52 -0.76 -14.83
CA VAL A 56 8.79 -0.70 -15.56
C VAL A 56 8.58 -0.85 -17.06
N VAL A 57 7.71 -1.78 -17.49
CA VAL A 57 7.38 -1.95 -18.91
C VAL A 57 6.73 -0.69 -19.50
N VAL A 58 5.75 -0.11 -18.81
CA VAL A 58 5.10 1.15 -19.24
C VAL A 58 6.11 2.29 -19.30
N PHE A 59 7.08 2.34 -18.40
CA PHE A 59 8.14 3.34 -18.43
C PHE A 59 9.05 3.19 -19.66
N ILE A 60 9.42 1.96 -20.03
CA ILE A 60 10.21 1.69 -21.24
C ILE A 60 9.41 2.09 -22.49
N VAL A 61 8.13 1.74 -22.55
CA VAL A 61 7.23 2.14 -23.65
C VAL A 61 7.08 3.65 -23.72
N PHE A 62 7.00 4.34 -22.58
CA PHE A 62 6.94 5.80 -22.53
C PHE A 62 8.19 6.45 -23.11
N ILE A 63 9.39 5.94 -22.77
CA ILE A 63 10.65 6.43 -23.36
C ILE A 63 10.64 6.23 -24.89
N TYR A 64 10.19 5.05 -25.35
CA TYR A 64 10.09 4.77 -26.78
C TYR A 64 9.14 5.74 -27.49
N CYS A 65 7.93 5.97 -26.93
CA CYS A 65 6.98 6.95 -27.45
C CYS A 65 7.58 8.37 -27.47
N ALA A 66 8.34 8.75 -26.45
CA ALA A 66 8.99 10.06 -26.38
C ALA A 66 10.07 10.21 -27.46
N VAL A 67 10.90 9.19 -27.68
CA VAL A 67 11.94 9.22 -28.72
C VAL A 67 11.32 9.31 -30.12
N GLU A 68 10.29 8.50 -30.39
CA GLU A 68 9.62 8.52 -31.69
C GLU A 68 8.79 9.79 -31.92
N PHE A 69 8.28 10.41 -30.84
CA PHE A 69 7.64 11.73 -30.92
C PHE A 69 8.60 12.81 -31.44
N PHE A 70 9.86 12.81 -31.02
CA PHE A 70 10.86 13.78 -31.50
C PHE A 70 11.38 13.49 -32.92
N LYS A 71 11.23 12.26 -33.41
CA LYS A 71 11.63 11.87 -34.78
C LYS A 71 10.49 12.02 -35.80
N ALA A 72 9.25 12.16 -35.35
CA ALA A 72 8.10 12.22 -36.24
C ALA A 72 8.09 13.54 -37.02
N GLU A 73 8.23 13.45 -38.35
CA GLU A 73 8.13 14.59 -39.27
C GLU A 73 6.67 14.86 -39.68
N ASP A 74 5.81 13.84 -39.65
CA ASP A 74 4.40 13.93 -39.99
C ASP A 74 3.51 14.25 -38.78
N THR A 75 2.60 15.23 -38.94
CA THR A 75 1.65 15.66 -37.89
C THR A 75 0.76 14.51 -37.38
N GLU A 76 0.33 13.59 -38.25
CA GLU A 76 -0.48 12.43 -37.85
C GLU A 76 0.31 11.49 -36.92
N MET A 77 1.59 11.26 -37.24
CA MET A 77 2.47 10.36 -36.49
C MET A 77 2.85 10.99 -35.14
N LEU A 78 3.06 12.30 -35.12
CA LEU A 78 3.30 13.08 -33.89
C LEU A 78 2.12 12.97 -32.91
N ILE A 79 0.88 13.07 -33.40
CA ILE A 79 -0.32 12.91 -32.55
C ILE A 79 -0.42 11.49 -31.99
N LYS A 80 -0.13 10.45 -32.78
CA LYS A 80 -0.15 9.05 -32.31
C LYS A 80 0.83 8.84 -31.15
N TRP A 81 2.07 9.30 -31.28
CA TRP A 81 3.07 9.18 -30.23
C TRP A 81 2.75 10.04 -29.00
N ALA A 82 2.18 11.23 -29.19
CA ALA A 82 1.71 12.09 -28.09
C ALA A 82 0.61 11.40 -27.26
N VAL A 83 -0.41 10.87 -27.93
CA VAL A 83 -1.52 10.15 -27.27
C VAL A 83 -1.00 8.89 -26.59
N GLY A 84 -0.10 8.14 -27.23
CA GLY A 84 0.58 6.99 -26.64
C GLY A 84 1.34 7.35 -25.35
N GLY A 85 2.07 8.47 -25.36
CA GLY A 85 2.76 9.00 -24.18
C GLY A 85 1.80 9.38 -23.05
N ILE A 86 0.71 10.08 -23.36
CA ILE A 86 -0.31 10.46 -22.37
C ILE A 86 -0.97 9.22 -21.77
N LEU A 87 -1.31 8.21 -22.57
CA LEU A 87 -1.87 6.95 -22.10
C LEU A 87 -0.90 6.21 -21.15
N CYS A 88 0.40 6.24 -21.43
CA CYS A 88 1.40 5.68 -20.52
C CYS A 88 1.41 6.41 -19.17
N LEU A 89 1.37 7.75 -19.18
CA LEU A 89 1.33 8.56 -17.95
C LEU A 89 0.04 8.32 -17.13
N MET A 90 -1.10 8.24 -17.80
CA MET A 90 -2.37 7.90 -17.16
C MET A 90 -2.31 6.51 -16.52
N SER A 91 -1.76 5.53 -17.25
CA SER A 91 -1.60 4.16 -16.77
C SER A 91 -0.75 4.09 -15.50
N VAL A 92 0.39 4.80 -15.46
CA VAL A 92 1.25 4.88 -14.25
C VAL A 92 0.51 5.50 -13.06
N THR A 93 -0.30 6.53 -13.31
CA THR A 93 -1.08 7.21 -12.27
C THR A 93 -2.13 6.28 -11.67
N LEU A 94 -2.86 5.54 -12.51
CA LEU A 94 -3.86 4.56 -12.06
C LEU A 94 -3.22 3.42 -11.26
N LEU A 95 -2.07 2.90 -11.70
CA LEU A 95 -1.33 1.87 -10.97
C LEU A 95 -0.88 2.37 -9.58
N LYS A 96 -0.40 3.62 -9.49
CA LYS A 96 -0.07 4.23 -8.19
C LYS A 96 -1.31 4.35 -7.30
N LEU A 97 -2.42 4.87 -7.81
CA LEU A 97 -3.67 4.99 -7.03
C LEU A 97 -4.13 3.64 -6.50
N PHE A 98 -4.04 2.58 -7.30
CA PHE A 98 -4.34 1.23 -6.84
C PHE A 98 -3.44 0.79 -5.69
N ALA A 99 -2.13 1.02 -5.78
CA ALA A 99 -1.20 0.69 -4.69
C ALA A 99 -1.54 1.44 -3.38
N TRP A 100 -1.92 2.73 -3.48
CA TRP A 100 -2.39 3.52 -2.35
C TRP A 100 -3.68 2.95 -1.74
N MET A 101 -4.64 2.53 -2.56
CA MET A 101 -5.87 1.87 -2.08
C MET A 101 -5.57 0.56 -1.36
N GLN A 102 -4.63 -0.25 -1.84
CA GLN A 102 -4.22 -1.46 -1.14
C GLN A 102 -3.58 -1.15 0.22
N MET A 103 -2.80 -0.07 0.30
CA MET A 103 -2.20 0.37 1.57
C MET A 103 -3.27 0.78 2.58
N ASN A 104 -4.24 1.60 2.16
CA ASN A 104 -5.36 2.02 3.02
C ASN A 104 -6.22 0.82 3.45
N LYS A 105 -6.44 -0.15 2.57
CA LYS A 105 -7.14 -1.40 2.90
C LYS A 105 -6.40 -2.19 3.98
N ASN A 106 -5.08 -2.30 3.88
CA ASN A 106 -4.27 -3.01 4.87
C ASN A 106 -4.29 -2.32 6.25
N VAL A 107 -4.23 -0.98 6.28
CA VAL A 107 -4.40 -0.20 7.51
C VAL A 107 -5.76 -0.47 8.14
N LEU A 108 -6.83 -0.37 7.35
CA LEU A 108 -8.19 -0.56 7.85
C LEU A 108 -8.39 -1.98 8.41
N LEU A 109 -7.89 -3.00 7.73
CA LEU A 109 -7.94 -4.38 8.22
C LEU A 109 -7.18 -4.56 9.54
N ARG A 110 -6.07 -3.85 9.73
CA ARG A 110 -5.30 -3.89 10.97
C ARG A 110 -6.06 -3.23 12.13
N GLU A 111 -6.65 -2.07 11.89
CA GLU A 111 -7.47 -1.38 12.90
C GLU A 111 -8.71 -2.21 13.29
N ILE A 112 -9.36 -2.88 12.34
CA ILE A 112 -10.49 -3.79 12.62
C ILE A 112 -10.06 -4.92 13.54
N LYS A 113 -8.92 -5.58 13.26
CA LYS A 113 -8.40 -6.65 14.13
C LYS A 113 -8.07 -6.15 15.53
N ARG A 114 -7.53 -4.94 15.66
CA ARG A 114 -7.27 -4.33 16.97
C ARG A 114 -8.57 -4.11 17.75
N LEU A 115 -9.64 -3.68 17.07
CA LEU A 115 -10.98 -3.55 17.67
C LEU A 115 -11.57 -4.91 18.07
N GLU A 116 -11.43 -5.94 17.24
CA GLU A 116 -11.88 -7.30 17.56
C GLU A 116 -11.21 -7.85 18.83
N LEU A 117 -9.89 -7.64 18.99
CA LEU A 117 -9.17 -8.01 20.21
C LEU A 117 -9.68 -7.25 21.44
N GLN A 118 -9.85 -5.93 21.32
CA GLN A 118 -10.35 -5.11 22.43
C GLN A 118 -11.74 -5.58 22.87
N LEU A 119 -12.65 -5.86 21.93
CA LEU A 119 -13.97 -6.41 22.20
C LEU A 119 -13.90 -7.78 22.87
N SER A 120 -13.03 -8.68 22.39
CA SER A 120 -12.83 -10.01 23.01
C SER A 120 -12.33 -9.90 24.46
N SER A 121 -11.39 -9.00 24.73
CA SER A 121 -10.87 -8.77 26.08
C SER A 121 -11.92 -8.20 27.04
N LEU A 122 -12.81 -7.35 26.52
CA LEU A 122 -13.91 -6.76 27.30
C LEU A 122 -14.98 -7.81 27.60
N ALA A 123 -15.33 -8.64 26.61
CA ALA A 123 -16.30 -9.72 26.77
C ALA A 123 -15.80 -10.79 27.76
N HIS A 124 -14.49 -11.06 27.82
CA HIS A 124 -13.93 -12.02 28.77
C HIS A 124 -13.93 -11.52 30.23
N LYS A 125 -13.99 -10.19 30.45
CA LYS A 125 -14.07 -9.57 31.78
C LYS A 125 -15.50 -9.46 32.33
N LEU A 126 -16.51 -9.79 31.52
CA LEU A 126 -17.95 -9.69 31.82
C LEU A 126 -18.51 -11.07 32.16
#